data_AF-A0A977L1J1-F1
#
_entry.id   AF-A0A977L1J1-F1
#
_cell.length_a   1.000
_cell.length_b   1.000
_cell.length_c   1.000
_cell.angle_alpha   90.00
_cell.angle_beta   90.00
_cell.angle_gamma   90.00
#
_symmetry.space_group_name_H-M   'P 1'
#
loop_
_entity.id
_entity.type
_entity.pdbx_description
1 polymer ?
#
loop_
_entity_poly.entity_id
_entity_poly.type
_entity_poly.pdbx_seq_one_letter_code
_entity_poly.pdbx_strand_id
1 'polypeptide(L)'
;MKSSNSPPGRQSLFLPTNRMRKTIRPVIRNPKPKQKHLFESDLYHWLLVISWKRFLGMIFLFYFGLNLLFTPLYLLAGDGIGNARPGSFKDAFFFSIQTLSTVGYGYLYPKTLTTQILVTVELFVGLLAIAILTGLMFARFSRPTARVLFSEVAVICDFEGVPTLMFRAANRRANRILEAQVRVNVLQDHVTQEGHEIRRFYDLPLLRSQTPVFGLSWLIMHPINEQSPFYGKTPAEIEDSKAELWISLTGLDETFSQTIHSRYAYTTNDFLWNHRFVDIFSKNQATDQWYIDLGCFHEAEPLTD
;
A
#
# COMPACT_ATOMS: atom_id res chain seq x y z
N MET A 1 -5.15 -54.40 -22.66
CA MET A 1 -5.08 -54.06 -21.23
C MET A 1 -4.08 -52.91 -21.10
N LYS A 2 -4.46 -51.85 -20.37
CA LYS A 2 -3.97 -50.47 -20.46
C LYS A 2 -2.44 -50.28 -20.42
N SER A 3 -1.90 -49.56 -21.42
CA SER A 3 -0.56 -48.95 -21.39
C SER A 3 -0.62 -47.59 -20.67
N SER A 4 0.09 -47.47 -19.55
CA SER A 4 0.21 -46.26 -18.75
C SER A 4 1.38 -45.42 -19.28
N ASN A 5 1.06 -44.36 -20.05
CA ASN A 5 2.00 -43.28 -20.36
C ASN A 5 1.80 -42.17 -19.32
N SER A 6 2.71 -42.07 -18.37
CA SER A 6 2.88 -40.90 -17.49
C SER A 6 3.72 -39.83 -18.21
N PRO A 7 3.33 -38.55 -18.25
CA PRO A 7 4.18 -37.50 -18.83
C PRO A 7 5.37 -37.18 -17.89
N PRO A 8 6.50 -36.72 -18.44
CA PRO A 8 7.70 -36.44 -17.65
C PRO A 8 7.52 -35.22 -16.74
N GLY A 9 8.13 -35.28 -15.56
CA GLY A 9 7.99 -34.29 -14.50
C GLY A 9 8.43 -32.88 -14.93
N ARG A 10 7.52 -31.92 -14.73
CA ARG A 10 7.82 -30.48 -14.80
C ARG A 10 8.83 -30.14 -13.71
N GLN A 11 10.06 -29.82 -14.07
CA GLN A 11 10.98 -29.12 -13.18
C GLN A 11 10.50 -27.67 -13.09
N SER A 12 9.63 -27.39 -12.12
CA SER A 12 9.29 -26.02 -11.72
C SER A 12 10.56 -25.39 -11.15
N LEU A 13 11.10 -24.38 -11.85
CA LEU A 13 12.19 -23.55 -11.36
C LEU A 13 11.63 -22.74 -10.18
N PHE A 14 11.71 -23.29 -8.97
CA PHE A 14 11.31 -22.61 -7.74
C PHE A 14 12.26 -21.42 -7.50
N LEU A 15 11.85 -20.24 -7.96
CA LEU A 15 12.49 -18.98 -7.55
C LEU A 15 12.11 -18.68 -6.10
N PRO A 16 13.07 -18.28 -5.25
CA PRO A 16 12.83 -18.10 -3.82
C PRO A 16 11.87 -16.93 -3.55
N THR A 17 10.73 -17.28 -2.96
CA THR A 17 9.66 -16.41 -2.49
C THR A 17 10.11 -15.50 -1.34
N ASN A 18 10.60 -14.28 -1.61
CA ASN A 18 10.48 -13.15 -0.66
C ASN A 18 10.82 -11.75 -1.23
N ARG A 19 10.30 -11.33 -2.38
CA ARG A 19 10.51 -9.94 -2.89
C ARG A 19 9.19 -9.21 -3.20
N MET A 20 8.31 -9.11 -2.20
CA MET A 20 6.98 -8.49 -2.38
C MET A 20 6.95 -6.96 -2.59
N ARG A 21 8.09 -6.27 -2.75
CA ARG A 21 8.18 -4.85 -3.17
C ARG A 21 9.57 -4.55 -3.76
N LYS A 22 9.77 -4.70 -5.07
CA LYS A 22 10.89 -4.06 -5.77
C LYS A 22 10.52 -2.60 -6.06
N THR A 23 10.53 -1.77 -5.02
CA THR A 23 10.56 -0.33 -5.21
C THR A 23 12.01 0.07 -5.07
N ILE A 24 12.69 0.35 -6.19
CA ILE A 24 14.07 0.84 -6.19
C ILE A 24 14.05 2.16 -5.38
N ARG A 25 14.68 2.14 -4.20
CA ARG A 25 14.80 3.34 -3.37
C ARG A 25 16.10 4.04 -3.77
N PRO A 26 16.08 5.34 -4.12
CA PRO A 26 17.31 6.06 -4.40
C PRO A 26 18.18 6.07 -3.14
N VAL A 27 19.45 5.66 -3.27
CA VAL A 27 20.46 5.85 -2.23
C VAL A 27 20.96 7.29 -2.34
N ILE A 28 20.31 8.19 -1.59
CA ILE A 28 20.71 9.60 -1.55
C ILE A 28 21.94 9.71 -0.64
N ARG A 29 23.12 9.89 -1.24
CA ARG A 29 24.34 10.23 -0.49
C ARG A 29 24.33 11.75 -0.24
N ASN A 30 24.28 12.16 1.04
CA ASN A 30 24.08 13.54 1.54
C ASN A 30 22.69 14.17 1.29
N PRO A 31 21.69 13.90 2.15
CA PRO A 31 20.50 14.76 2.20
C PRO A 31 20.90 16.17 2.69
N LYS A 32 20.59 17.20 1.91
CA LYS A 32 20.67 18.61 2.34
C LYS A 32 19.86 18.82 3.65
N PRO A 33 20.23 19.78 4.51
CA PRO A 33 19.74 19.83 5.89
C PRO A 33 18.23 20.12 5.98
N LYS A 34 17.63 19.50 7.01
CA LYS A 34 16.20 19.49 7.36
C LYS A 34 15.53 20.87 7.21
N GLN A 35 14.61 20.98 6.25
CA GLN A 35 13.64 22.07 6.20
C GLN A 35 12.70 21.96 7.41
N LYS A 36 12.67 22.99 8.26
CA LYS A 36 11.89 23.07 9.51
C LYS A 36 10.39 23.39 9.26
N HIS A 37 9.73 22.65 8.39
CA HIS A 37 8.27 22.72 8.20
C HIS A 37 7.63 21.33 8.35
N LEU A 38 7.82 20.69 9.51
CA LEU A 38 7.60 19.24 9.69
C LEU A 38 7.12 18.92 11.12
N PHE A 39 5.93 19.35 11.54
CA PHE A 39 5.35 18.77 12.76
C PHE A 39 3.85 18.52 12.67
N GLU A 40 3.04 19.49 12.24
CA GLU A 40 1.57 19.30 12.16
C GLU A 40 1.14 18.45 10.96
N SER A 41 1.70 18.72 9.77
CA SER A 41 1.50 17.90 8.57
C SER A 41 2.00 16.47 8.77
N ASP A 42 3.12 16.33 9.47
CA ASP A 42 3.71 15.02 9.79
C ASP A 42 2.93 14.27 10.86
N LEU A 43 2.41 14.94 11.89
CA LEU A 43 1.65 14.28 12.96
C LEU A 43 0.35 13.68 12.40
N TYR A 44 -0.43 14.47 11.65
CA TYR A 44 -1.64 13.96 11.02
C TYR A 44 -1.34 12.80 10.06
N HIS A 45 -0.36 12.97 9.18
CA HIS A 45 0.04 11.90 8.26
C HIS A 45 0.53 10.65 9.01
N TRP A 46 1.34 10.82 10.06
CA TRP A 46 1.86 9.74 10.89
C TRP A 46 0.73 8.98 11.57
N LEU A 47 -0.20 9.69 12.23
CA LEU A 47 -1.39 9.12 12.86
C LEU A 47 -2.26 8.34 11.88
N LEU A 48 -2.24 8.65 10.59
CA LEU A 48 -2.97 7.92 9.55
C LEU A 48 -2.23 6.67 9.01
N VAL A 49 -0.90 6.60 9.11
CA VAL A 49 -0.09 5.53 8.49
C VAL A 49 0.41 4.48 9.49
N ILE A 50 0.45 4.79 10.79
CA ILE A 50 0.85 3.80 11.81
C ILE A 50 -0.04 2.54 11.79
N SER A 51 0.48 1.43 12.33
CA SER A 51 -0.28 0.18 12.42
C SER A 51 -1.49 0.31 13.37
N TRP A 52 -2.55 -0.46 13.09
CA TRP A 52 -3.78 -0.46 13.90
C TRP A 52 -3.54 -0.75 15.38
N LYS A 53 -2.64 -1.68 15.70
CA LYS A 53 -2.28 -1.99 17.10
C LYS A 53 -1.68 -0.79 17.83
N ARG A 54 -0.76 -0.07 17.17
CA ARG A 54 -0.14 1.14 17.74
C ARG A 54 -1.16 2.26 17.87
N PHE A 55 -2.00 2.44 16.85
CA PHE A 55 -3.06 3.45 16.87
C PHE A 55 -4.02 3.24 18.04
N LEU A 56 -4.59 2.03 18.19
CA LEU A 56 -5.48 1.71 19.30
C LEU A 56 -4.78 1.83 20.66
N GLY A 57 -3.51 1.38 20.75
CA GLY A 57 -2.70 1.55 21.96
C GLY A 57 -2.50 3.02 22.35
N MET A 58 -2.29 3.92 21.38
CA MET A 58 -2.18 5.35 21.66
C MET A 58 -3.50 5.99 22.06
N ILE A 59 -4.63 5.58 21.46
CA ILE A 59 -5.96 6.04 21.91
C ILE A 59 -6.18 5.65 23.37
N PHE A 60 -5.86 4.40 23.71
CA PHE A 60 -5.96 3.92 25.08
C PHE A 60 -5.06 4.71 26.05
N LEU A 61 -3.79 4.92 25.68
CA LEU A 61 -2.85 5.71 26.49
C LEU A 61 -3.26 7.18 26.62
N PHE A 62 -3.80 7.77 25.56
CA PHE A 62 -4.32 9.15 25.57
C PHE A 62 -5.52 9.27 26.50
N TYR A 63 -6.49 8.36 26.39
CA TYR A 63 -7.64 8.30 27.29
C TYR A 63 -7.20 8.14 28.75
N PHE A 64 -6.31 7.18 29.04
CA PHE A 64 -5.79 6.96 30.39
C PHE A 64 -5.00 8.17 30.90
N GLY A 65 -4.22 8.81 30.03
CA GLY A 65 -3.44 10.01 30.32
C GLY A 65 -4.31 11.21 30.69
N LEU A 66 -5.43 11.44 29.98
CA LEU A 66 -6.40 12.47 30.36
C LEU A 66 -6.98 12.22 31.76
N ASN A 67 -7.38 10.98 32.05
CA ASN A 67 -7.91 10.65 33.38
C ASN A 67 -6.84 10.84 34.48
N LEU A 68 -5.60 10.43 34.22
CA LEU A 68 -4.48 10.68 35.13
C LEU A 68 -4.16 12.17 35.32
N LEU A 69 -4.46 13.01 34.34
CA LEU A 69 -4.30 14.46 34.43
C LEU A 69 -5.39 15.10 35.30
N PHE A 70 -6.65 14.69 35.14
CA PHE A 70 -7.77 15.26 35.91
C PHE A 70 -7.85 14.73 37.35
N THR A 71 -7.40 13.50 37.61
CA THR A 71 -7.37 12.91 38.95
C THR A 71 -6.68 13.77 40.01
N PRO A 72 -5.43 14.26 39.83
CA PRO A 72 -4.79 15.14 40.81
C PRO A 72 -5.51 16.49 40.91
N LEU A 73 -6.11 17.02 39.84
CA LEU A 73 -6.90 18.25 39.91
C LEU A 73 -8.12 18.08 40.82
N TYR A 74 -8.77 16.91 40.77
CA TYR A 74 -9.85 16.57 41.70
C TYR A 74 -9.38 16.44 43.14
N LEU A 75 -8.21 15.85 43.38
CA LEU A 75 -7.64 15.76 44.73
C LEU A 75 -7.27 17.14 45.29
N LEU A 76 -6.76 18.04 44.44
CA LEU A 76 -6.45 19.43 44.82
C LEU A 76 -7.71 20.27 45.10
N ALA A 77 -8.86 19.90 44.51
CA ALA A 77 -10.14 20.53 44.80
C ALA A 77 -10.73 20.17 46.19
N GLY A 78 -10.05 19.32 46.97
CA GLY A 78 -10.44 18.95 48.34
C GLY A 78 -11.58 17.94 48.41
N ASP A 79 -12.49 18.08 49.40
CA ASP A 79 -13.69 17.23 49.59
C ASP A 79 -14.81 17.57 48.57
N GLY A 80 -14.43 17.68 47.31
CA GLY A 80 -15.28 18.12 46.21
C GLY A 80 -16.11 17.02 45.56
N ILE A 81 -15.78 15.74 45.80
CA ILE A 81 -16.46 14.58 45.24
C ILE A 81 -17.30 13.90 46.33
N GLY A 82 -18.62 13.89 46.16
CA GLY A 82 -19.55 13.17 47.03
C GLY A 82 -19.31 11.66 47.00
N ASN A 83 -19.44 11.02 48.16
CA ASN A 83 -19.21 9.58 48.38
C ASN A 83 -17.80 9.05 48.09
N ALA A 84 -16.84 9.91 47.73
CA ALA A 84 -15.43 9.52 47.64
C ALA A 84 -14.79 9.46 49.04
N ARG A 85 -13.85 8.54 49.24
CA ARG A 85 -13.04 8.55 50.47
C ARG A 85 -12.10 9.77 50.44
N PRO A 86 -11.92 10.51 51.55
CA PRO A 86 -11.04 11.68 51.58
C PRO A 86 -9.63 11.35 51.10
N GLY A 87 -9.13 12.09 50.11
CA GLY A 87 -7.77 11.90 49.55
C GLY A 87 -7.57 10.63 48.72
N SER A 88 -8.62 9.87 48.41
CA SER A 88 -8.51 8.60 47.66
C SER A 88 -8.26 8.83 46.18
N PHE A 89 -7.03 8.58 45.72
CA PHE A 89 -6.67 8.62 44.31
C PHE A 89 -7.56 7.69 43.46
N LYS A 90 -7.87 6.49 43.98
CA LYS A 90 -8.69 5.51 43.28
C LYS A 90 -10.08 6.06 42.97
N ASP A 91 -10.73 6.70 43.95
CA ASP A 91 -12.10 7.18 43.79
C ASP A 91 -12.13 8.41 42.87
N ALA A 92 -11.16 9.31 42.99
CA ALA A 92 -10.99 10.45 42.07
C ALA A 92 -10.69 10.00 40.63
N PHE A 93 -9.87 8.96 40.45
CA PHE A 93 -9.55 8.41 39.13
C PHE A 93 -10.78 7.77 38.47
N PHE A 94 -11.54 6.97 39.20
CA PHE A 94 -12.78 6.39 38.67
C PHE A 94 -13.89 7.44 38.48
N PHE A 95 -13.90 8.52 39.27
CA PHE A 95 -14.78 9.66 39.02
C PHE A 95 -14.43 10.35 37.69
N SER A 96 -13.15 10.64 37.44
CA SER A 96 -12.65 11.17 36.17
C SER A 96 -13.02 10.26 34.99
N ILE A 97 -12.85 8.94 35.12
CA ILE A 97 -13.29 7.97 34.10
C ILE A 97 -14.78 8.09 33.81
N GLN A 98 -15.62 8.14 34.84
CA GLN A 98 -17.07 8.23 34.70
C GLN A 98 -17.51 9.55 34.07
N THR A 99 -16.82 10.64 34.40
CA THR A 99 -17.07 11.98 33.84
C THR A 99 -16.62 12.06 32.39
N LEU A 100 -15.37 11.72 32.09
CA LEU A 100 -14.78 11.83 30.75
C LEU A 100 -15.45 10.88 29.73
N SER A 101 -15.88 9.69 30.16
CA SER A 101 -16.63 8.74 29.32
C SER A 101 -18.13 9.04 29.23
N THR A 102 -18.61 10.05 29.97
CA THR A 102 -20.03 10.41 30.11
C THR A 102 -20.93 9.26 30.59
N VAL A 103 -20.38 8.24 31.26
CA VAL A 103 -21.15 7.14 31.84
C VAL A 103 -21.88 7.60 33.10
N GLY A 104 -21.18 8.33 33.99
CA GLY A 104 -21.78 8.97 35.16
C GLY A 104 -22.73 8.09 35.97
N TYR A 105 -22.26 7.01 36.61
CA TYR A 105 -23.12 6.07 37.38
C TYR A 105 -23.95 6.73 38.49
N GLY A 106 -23.62 7.96 38.89
CA GLY A 106 -24.35 8.74 39.89
C GLY A 106 -23.95 8.46 41.34
N TYR A 107 -23.15 7.42 41.59
CA TYR A 107 -22.62 7.15 42.93
C TYR A 107 -21.62 8.21 43.39
N LEU A 108 -20.69 8.61 42.51
CA LEU A 108 -19.77 9.72 42.71
C LEU A 108 -20.31 10.95 41.97
N TYR A 109 -20.39 12.10 42.63
CA TYR A 109 -20.94 13.33 42.05
C TYR A 109 -20.20 14.58 42.55
N PRO A 110 -20.11 15.66 41.77
CA PRO A 110 -19.46 16.90 42.19
C PRO A 110 -20.31 17.65 43.23
N LYS A 111 -19.76 17.87 44.42
CA LYS A 111 -20.43 18.52 45.57
C LYS A 111 -20.18 20.02 45.65
N THR A 112 -18.99 20.48 45.28
CA THR A 112 -18.58 21.90 45.39
C THR A 112 -18.58 22.59 44.03
N LEU A 113 -18.71 23.93 44.04
CA LEU A 113 -18.65 24.74 42.81
C LEU A 113 -17.35 24.51 42.03
N THR A 114 -16.20 24.44 42.72
CA THR A 114 -14.90 24.20 42.10
C THR A 114 -14.86 22.87 41.35
N THR A 115 -15.39 21.79 41.96
CA THR A 115 -15.46 20.47 41.30
C THR A 115 -16.46 20.46 40.16
N GLN A 116 -17.58 21.18 40.26
CA GLN A 116 -18.53 21.32 39.14
C GLN A 116 -17.91 22.04 37.93
N ILE A 117 -17.15 23.11 38.15
CA ILE A 117 -16.39 23.80 37.08
C ILE A 117 -15.37 22.84 36.45
N LEU A 118 -14.63 22.09 37.27
CA LEU A 118 -13.65 21.12 36.78
C LEU A 118 -14.29 20.00 35.95
N VAL A 119 -15.41 19.44 36.42
CA VAL A 119 -16.24 18.47 35.66
C VAL A 119 -16.69 19.07 34.33
N THR A 120 -17.11 20.34 34.32
CA THR A 120 -17.57 21.01 33.08
C THR A 120 -16.44 21.13 32.06
N VAL A 121 -15.23 21.48 32.52
CA VAL A 121 -14.03 21.51 31.67
C VAL A 121 -13.66 20.11 31.18
N GLU A 122 -13.68 19.11 32.07
CA GLU A 122 -13.38 17.71 31.70
C GLU A 122 -14.37 17.17 30.66
N LEU A 123 -15.66 17.44 30.82
CA LEU A 123 -16.69 17.07 29.85
C LEU A 123 -16.43 17.73 28.49
N PHE A 124 -16.08 19.02 28.45
CA PHE A 124 -15.76 19.72 27.21
C PHE A 124 -14.52 19.10 26.52
N VAL A 125 -13.48 18.79 27.28
CA VAL A 125 -12.29 18.09 26.76
C VAL A 125 -12.64 16.70 26.23
N GLY A 126 -13.48 15.94 26.94
CA GLY A 126 -13.97 14.63 26.52
C GLY A 126 -14.74 14.69 25.20
N LEU A 127 -15.64 15.66 25.04
CA LEU A 127 -16.39 15.88 23.81
C LEU A 127 -15.46 16.18 22.62
N LEU A 128 -14.48 17.08 22.80
CA LEU A 128 -13.48 17.38 21.77
C LEU A 128 -12.64 16.15 21.42
N ALA A 129 -12.21 15.39 22.43
CA ALA A 129 -11.43 14.17 22.23
C ALA A 129 -12.21 13.14 21.40
N ILE A 130 -13.47 12.88 21.73
CA ILE A 130 -14.32 11.95 20.97
C ILE A 130 -14.50 12.41 19.52
N ALA A 131 -14.75 13.70 19.29
CA ALA A 131 -14.92 14.25 17.94
C ALA A 131 -13.65 14.06 17.09
N ILE A 132 -12.48 14.40 17.63
CA ILE A 132 -11.19 14.25 16.94
C ILE A 132 -10.88 12.77 16.68
N LEU A 133 -11.06 11.90 17.68
CA LEU A 133 -10.80 10.47 17.55
C LEU A 133 -11.70 9.83 16.50
N THR A 134 -12.98 10.20 16.48
CA THR A 134 -13.94 9.70 15.49
C THR A 134 -13.54 10.12 14.07
N GLY A 135 -13.19 11.40 13.89
CA GLY A 135 -12.70 11.91 12.60
C GLY A 135 -11.43 11.20 12.13
N LEU A 136 -10.50 10.93 13.05
CA LEU A 136 -9.26 10.23 12.74
C LEU A 136 -9.49 8.74 12.42
N MET A 137 -10.42 8.08 13.13
CA MET A 137 -10.84 6.71 12.81
C MET A 137 -11.45 6.63 11.42
N PHE A 138 -12.38 7.54 11.08
CA PHE A 138 -12.98 7.60 9.75
C PHE A 138 -11.92 7.83 8.68
N ALA A 139 -11.03 8.82 8.84
CA ALA A 139 -9.94 9.08 7.90
C ALA A 139 -9.01 7.87 7.68
N ARG A 140 -8.78 7.05 8.73
CA ARG A 140 -8.00 5.80 8.61
C ARG A 140 -8.75 4.69 7.88
N PHE A 141 -10.05 4.53 8.12
CA PHE A 141 -10.86 3.51 7.44
C PHE A 141 -11.10 3.85 5.97
N SER A 142 -11.28 5.13 5.66
CA SER A 142 -11.57 5.64 4.32
C SER A 142 -10.34 5.73 3.41
N ARG A 143 -9.16 5.27 3.87
CA ARG A 143 -7.95 5.23 3.03
C ARG A 143 -7.94 3.96 2.17
N PRO A 144 -7.97 4.08 0.83
CA PRO A 144 -7.84 2.92 -0.04
C PRO A 144 -6.43 2.34 0.13
N THR A 145 -6.33 1.02 0.18
CA THR A 145 -5.04 0.34 0.07
C THR A 145 -5.06 -0.52 -1.17
N ALA A 146 -4.52 0.00 -2.27
CA ALA A 146 -4.34 -0.79 -3.47
C ALA A 146 -3.35 -1.92 -3.20
N ARG A 147 -3.77 -3.15 -3.51
CA ARG A 147 -2.89 -4.33 -3.52
C ARG A 147 -2.78 -4.83 -4.96
N VAL A 148 -2.22 -3.99 -5.81
CA VAL A 148 -1.83 -4.41 -7.16
C VAL A 148 -0.56 -5.25 -7.04
N LEU A 149 -0.63 -6.47 -7.54
CA LEU A 149 0.48 -7.38 -7.70
C LEU A 149 1.04 -7.22 -9.12
N PHE A 150 2.36 -7.22 -9.26
CA PHE A 150 3.03 -7.33 -10.56
C PHE A 150 3.72 -8.68 -10.65
N SER A 151 3.93 -9.20 -11.87
CA SER A 151 4.75 -10.40 -12.07
C SER A 151 6.16 -10.18 -11.52
N GLU A 152 6.89 -11.24 -11.16
CA GLU A 152 8.25 -11.07 -10.62
C GLU A 152 9.28 -10.82 -11.72
N VAL A 153 8.93 -11.22 -12.94
CA VAL A 153 9.69 -11.11 -14.17
C VAL A 153 8.90 -10.36 -15.24
N ALA A 154 9.61 -9.83 -16.23
CA ALA A 154 9.07 -9.41 -17.50
C ALA A 154 9.58 -10.38 -18.57
N VAL A 155 8.70 -10.86 -19.46
CA VAL A 155 9.08 -11.80 -20.51
C VAL A 155 9.18 -11.05 -21.84
N ILE A 156 10.07 -11.51 -22.71
CA ILE A 156 10.24 -10.97 -24.05
C ILE A 156 10.12 -12.13 -25.03
N CYS A 157 9.10 -12.06 -25.89
CA CYS A 157 8.88 -13.02 -26.96
C CYS A 157 8.17 -12.36 -28.14
N ASP A 158 8.14 -13.05 -29.27
CA ASP A 158 7.37 -12.58 -30.41
C ASP A 158 5.87 -12.66 -30.13
N PHE A 159 5.18 -11.57 -30.48
CA PHE A 159 3.73 -11.47 -30.44
C PHE A 159 3.26 -10.83 -31.73
N GLU A 160 2.44 -11.56 -32.49
CA GLU A 160 2.02 -11.14 -33.84
C GLU A 160 3.19 -10.76 -34.76
N GLY A 161 4.31 -11.47 -34.63
CA GLY A 161 5.52 -11.25 -35.44
C GLY A 161 6.41 -10.10 -34.99
N VAL A 162 6.10 -9.43 -33.87
CA VAL A 162 6.91 -8.35 -33.32
C VAL A 162 7.44 -8.77 -31.94
N PRO A 163 8.77 -8.67 -31.68
CA PRO A 163 9.32 -8.89 -30.36
C PRO A 163 8.66 -7.95 -29.35
N THR A 164 8.10 -8.50 -28.28
CA THR A 164 7.24 -7.75 -27.36
C THR A 164 7.65 -8.02 -25.92
N LEU A 165 7.93 -6.96 -25.18
CA LEU A 165 8.15 -7.00 -23.74
C LEU A 165 6.80 -7.04 -23.02
N MET A 166 6.60 -8.04 -22.16
CA MET A 166 5.35 -8.25 -21.45
C MET A 166 5.56 -8.43 -19.96
N PHE A 167 4.63 -7.91 -19.16
CA PHE A 167 4.54 -8.20 -17.73
C PHE A 167 3.08 -8.16 -17.28
N ARG A 168 2.77 -8.82 -16.17
CA ARG A 168 1.39 -8.90 -15.66
C ARG A 168 1.18 -7.97 -14.47
N ALA A 169 -0.01 -7.42 -14.39
CA ALA A 169 -0.56 -6.85 -13.17
C ALA A 169 -1.82 -7.64 -12.77
N ALA A 170 -2.03 -7.83 -11.47
CA ALA A 170 -3.26 -8.39 -10.92
C ALA A 170 -3.78 -7.56 -9.76
N ASN A 171 -5.09 -7.45 -9.64
CA ASN A 171 -5.72 -6.86 -8.47
C ASN A 171 -5.97 -7.95 -7.44
N ARG A 172 -5.31 -7.88 -6.27
CA ARG A 172 -5.47 -8.87 -5.19
C ARG A 172 -6.69 -8.61 -4.31
N ARG A 173 -7.45 -7.55 -4.58
CA ARG A 173 -8.72 -7.26 -3.89
C ARG A 173 -9.89 -7.67 -4.76
N ALA A 174 -11.02 -7.93 -4.11
CA ALA A 174 -12.28 -8.24 -4.78
C ALA A 174 -12.98 -6.99 -5.38
N ASN A 175 -12.48 -5.78 -5.11
CA ASN A 175 -13.04 -4.55 -5.68
C ASN A 175 -12.42 -4.25 -7.05
N ARG A 176 -13.07 -3.40 -7.86
CA ARG A 176 -12.53 -2.99 -9.16
C ARG A 176 -11.74 -1.69 -9.05
N ILE A 177 -10.77 -1.54 -9.94
CA ILE A 177 -10.06 -0.28 -10.19
C ILE A 177 -10.62 0.27 -11.50
N LEU A 178 -11.39 1.34 -11.43
CA LEU A 178 -11.99 2.01 -12.57
C LEU A 178 -10.96 2.93 -13.24
N GLU A 179 -11.09 3.10 -14.56
CA GLU A 179 -10.23 3.97 -15.37
C GLU A 179 -8.73 3.71 -15.11
N ALA A 180 -8.36 2.44 -15.01
CA ALA A 180 -7.00 2.05 -14.71
C ALA A 180 -6.07 2.41 -15.86
N GLN A 181 -5.01 3.15 -15.56
CA GLN A 181 -3.98 3.60 -16.48
C GLN A 181 -2.63 3.04 -16.03
N VAL A 182 -1.83 2.57 -16.99
CA VAL A 182 -0.46 2.12 -16.78
C VAL A 182 0.46 2.95 -17.65
N ARG A 183 1.49 3.51 -17.01
CA ARG A 183 2.63 4.15 -17.66
C ARG A 183 3.89 3.36 -17.38
N VAL A 184 4.68 3.17 -18.42
CA VAL A 184 5.94 2.42 -18.36
C VAL A 184 7.02 3.29 -18.95
N ASN A 185 8.11 3.42 -18.20
CA ASN A 185 9.29 4.16 -18.61
C ASN A 185 10.50 3.23 -18.48
N VAL A 186 11.46 3.32 -19.40
CA VAL A 186 12.80 2.77 -19.17
C VAL A 186 13.75 3.89 -18.74
N LEU A 187 14.49 3.65 -17.67
CA LEU A 187 15.62 4.46 -17.25
C LEU A 187 16.89 3.74 -17.69
N GLN A 188 17.69 4.37 -18.55
CA GLN A 188 18.95 3.81 -19.04
C GLN A 188 20.02 4.89 -19.13
N ASP A 189 21.29 4.47 -19.14
CA ASP A 189 22.42 5.37 -19.34
C ASP A 189 22.40 5.92 -20.79
N HIS A 190 22.70 7.21 -20.93
CA HIS A 190 22.66 7.94 -22.20
C HIS A 190 23.79 8.96 -22.23
N VAL A 191 24.55 8.98 -23.32
CA VAL A 191 25.56 10.02 -23.57
C VAL A 191 24.93 11.09 -24.45
N THR A 192 24.93 12.34 -23.99
CA THR A 192 24.41 13.47 -24.78
C THR A 192 25.35 13.83 -25.92
N GLN A 193 24.89 14.68 -26.85
CA GLN A 193 25.72 15.14 -27.97
C GLN A 193 26.97 15.90 -27.51
N GLU A 194 26.88 16.53 -26.33
CA GLU A 194 27.98 17.25 -25.66
C GLU A 194 28.93 16.32 -24.90
N GLY A 195 28.67 15.00 -24.88
CA GLY A 195 29.50 14.01 -24.21
C GLY A 195 29.20 13.80 -22.73
N HIS A 196 28.07 14.29 -22.22
CA HIS A 196 27.68 14.07 -20.83
C HIS A 196 26.97 12.74 -20.63
N GLU A 197 27.45 11.93 -19.69
CA GLU A 197 26.77 10.73 -19.23
C GLU A 197 25.63 11.09 -18.28
N ILE A 198 24.40 10.77 -18.67
CA ILE A 198 23.19 10.97 -17.87
C ILE A 198 22.34 9.70 -17.86
N ARG A 199 21.52 9.53 -16.82
CA ARG A 199 20.43 8.56 -16.85
C ARG A 199 19.16 9.24 -17.35
N ARG A 200 18.59 8.74 -18.45
CA ARG A 200 17.42 9.34 -19.11
C ARG A 200 16.22 8.41 -19.05
N PHE A 201 15.05 8.98 -18.78
CA PHE A 201 13.77 8.30 -18.90
C PHE A 201 13.26 8.34 -20.35
N TYR A 202 12.82 7.20 -20.85
CA TYR A 202 12.12 7.05 -22.11
C TYR A 202 10.77 6.38 -21.86
N ASP A 203 9.68 7.00 -22.29
CA ASP A 203 8.37 6.38 -22.26
C ASP A 203 8.33 5.19 -23.22
N LEU A 204 7.76 4.06 -22.77
CA LEU A 204 7.54 2.89 -23.61
C LEU A 204 6.09 2.86 -24.11
N PRO A 205 5.85 3.01 -25.43
CA PRO A 205 4.51 2.90 -25.98
C PRO A 205 3.90 1.51 -25.72
N LEU A 206 2.73 1.46 -25.10
CA LEU A 206 2.05 0.20 -24.79
C LEU A 206 0.99 -0.08 -25.85
N LEU A 207 0.74 -1.36 -26.15
CA LEU A 207 -0.39 -1.77 -27.00
C LEU A 207 -1.72 -1.29 -26.41
N ARG A 208 -1.84 -1.36 -25.08
CA ARG A 208 -2.95 -0.81 -24.32
C ARG A 208 -2.43 -0.24 -23.00
N SER A 209 -2.52 1.08 -22.84
CA SER A 209 -2.11 1.80 -21.63
C SER A 209 -3.25 2.08 -20.66
N GLN A 210 -4.50 1.85 -21.06
CA GLN A 210 -5.68 2.10 -20.23
C GLN A 210 -6.73 1.00 -20.34
N THR A 211 -7.46 0.76 -19.26
CA THR A 211 -8.64 -0.12 -19.25
C THR A 211 -9.75 0.50 -18.41
N PRO A 212 -11.02 0.47 -18.87
CA PRO A 212 -12.13 1.02 -18.10
C PRO A 212 -12.31 0.36 -16.73
N VAL A 213 -12.03 -0.94 -16.64
CA VAL A 213 -12.20 -1.73 -15.42
C VAL A 213 -11.05 -2.73 -15.30
N PHE A 214 -10.20 -2.55 -14.28
CA PHE A 214 -9.18 -3.51 -13.88
C PHE A 214 -9.66 -4.31 -12.66
N GLY A 215 -10.21 -5.49 -12.94
CA GLY A 215 -10.79 -6.39 -11.94
C GLY A 215 -9.88 -7.55 -11.51
N LEU A 216 -9.25 -8.24 -12.46
CA LEU A 216 -8.59 -9.53 -12.20
C LEU A 216 -7.11 -9.51 -12.57
N SER A 217 -6.80 -9.62 -13.87
CA SER A 217 -5.43 -9.56 -14.40
C SER A 217 -5.37 -8.73 -15.67
N TRP A 218 -4.21 -8.13 -15.92
CA TRP A 218 -3.90 -7.36 -17.11
C TRP A 218 -2.49 -7.73 -17.56
N LEU A 219 -2.37 -8.29 -18.76
CA LEU A 219 -1.10 -8.45 -19.46
C LEU A 219 -0.77 -7.13 -20.16
N ILE A 220 0.27 -6.45 -19.67
CA ILE A 220 0.78 -5.21 -20.25
C ILE A 220 1.86 -5.56 -21.26
N MET A 221 1.77 -4.99 -22.46
CA MET A 221 2.60 -5.34 -23.61
C MET A 221 3.18 -4.08 -24.24
N HIS A 222 4.49 -4.07 -24.43
CA HIS A 222 5.25 -3.07 -25.16
C HIS A 222 5.87 -3.71 -26.40
N PRO A 223 5.35 -3.45 -27.62
CA PRO A 223 5.97 -3.92 -28.84
C PRO A 223 7.32 -3.21 -29.04
N ILE A 224 8.38 -3.99 -29.28
CA ILE A 224 9.73 -3.49 -29.57
C ILE A 224 9.82 -3.19 -31.07
N ASN A 225 9.12 -2.13 -31.49
CA ASN A 225 9.15 -1.59 -32.84
C ASN A 225 10.12 -0.41 -32.94
N GLU A 226 10.21 0.27 -34.10
CA GLU A 226 11.15 1.38 -34.34
C GLU A 226 11.06 2.54 -33.35
N GLN A 227 9.92 2.72 -32.65
CA GLN A 227 9.74 3.74 -31.63
C GLN A 227 10.24 3.30 -30.25
N SER A 228 10.59 2.02 -30.08
CA SER A 228 11.12 1.48 -28.85
C SER A 228 12.60 1.82 -28.66
N PRO A 229 13.03 2.25 -27.46
CA PRO A 229 14.45 2.41 -27.13
C PRO A 229 15.22 1.08 -27.05
N PHE A 230 14.53 -0.06 -27.17
CA PHE A 230 15.11 -1.40 -27.29
C PHE A 230 15.19 -1.90 -28.73
N TYR A 231 14.69 -1.14 -29.71
CA TYR A 231 14.71 -1.54 -31.11
C TYR A 231 16.13 -1.72 -31.64
N GLY A 232 16.37 -2.83 -32.33
CA GLY A 232 17.66 -3.18 -32.91
C GLY A 232 18.75 -3.51 -31.90
N LYS A 233 18.46 -3.50 -30.59
CA LYS A 233 19.44 -3.85 -29.54
C LYS A 233 19.44 -5.33 -29.25
N THR A 234 20.63 -5.86 -28.98
CA THR A 234 20.78 -7.24 -28.50
C THR A 234 20.47 -7.34 -27.00
N PRO A 235 20.14 -8.55 -26.47
CA PRO A 235 19.98 -8.76 -25.03
C PRO A 235 21.17 -8.26 -24.20
N ALA A 236 22.40 -8.48 -24.68
CA ALA A 236 23.63 -8.03 -24.02
C ALA A 236 23.74 -6.50 -23.97
N GLU A 237 23.40 -5.80 -25.05
CA GLU A 237 23.42 -4.33 -25.08
C GLU A 237 22.40 -3.70 -24.13
N ILE A 238 21.23 -4.34 -23.97
CA ILE A 238 20.22 -3.88 -23.01
C ILE A 238 20.71 -4.10 -21.57
N GLU A 239 21.37 -5.22 -21.31
CA GLU A 239 21.99 -5.50 -20.02
C GLU A 239 23.09 -4.48 -19.67
N ASP A 240 23.98 -4.20 -20.64
CA ASP A 240 25.07 -3.22 -20.50
C ASP A 240 24.55 -1.79 -20.27
N SER A 241 23.40 -1.44 -20.84
CA SER A 241 22.75 -0.12 -20.62
C SER A 241 22.19 0.08 -19.21
N LYS A 242 22.26 -0.96 -18.35
CA LYS A 242 21.72 -0.98 -16.98
C LYS A 242 20.27 -0.49 -16.94
N ALA A 243 19.49 -0.94 -17.91
CA ALA A 243 18.10 -0.54 -18.06
C ALA A 243 17.27 -0.92 -16.82
N GLU A 244 16.45 0.02 -16.36
CA GLU A 244 15.46 -0.21 -15.32
C GLU A 244 14.07 0.13 -15.85
N LEU A 245 13.16 -0.82 -15.79
CA LEU A 245 11.77 -0.59 -16.19
C LEU A 245 10.98 -0.04 -15.01
N TRP A 246 10.48 1.18 -15.12
CA TRP A 246 9.68 1.86 -14.10
C TRP A 246 8.20 1.86 -14.49
N ILE A 247 7.37 1.30 -13.62
CA ILE A 247 5.93 1.12 -13.86
C ILE A 247 5.14 1.93 -12.86
N SER A 248 4.15 2.66 -13.35
CA SER A 248 3.16 3.36 -12.55
C SER A 248 1.77 2.98 -13.01
N LEU A 249 0.99 2.34 -12.14
CA LEU A 249 -0.43 2.06 -12.34
C LEU A 249 -1.25 3.02 -11.47
N THR A 250 -2.23 3.68 -12.07
CA THR A 250 -3.16 4.59 -11.39
C THR A 250 -4.60 4.28 -11.79
N GLY A 251 -5.56 4.57 -10.93
CA GLY A 251 -6.99 4.40 -11.22
C GLY A 251 -7.84 4.73 -10.00
N LEU A 252 -9.16 4.64 -10.14
CA LEU A 252 -10.11 4.92 -9.06
C LEU A 252 -10.54 3.62 -8.36
N ASP A 253 -10.41 3.55 -7.05
CA ASP A 253 -10.95 2.44 -6.26
C ASP A 253 -12.49 2.54 -6.22
N GLU A 254 -13.20 1.52 -6.73
CA GLU A 254 -14.67 1.50 -6.80
C GLU A 254 -15.36 1.61 -5.43
N THR A 255 -14.70 1.15 -4.36
CA THR A 255 -15.29 1.13 -3.01
C THR A 255 -15.13 2.47 -2.30
N PHE A 256 -13.98 3.10 -2.44
CA PHE A 256 -13.65 4.34 -1.73
C PHE A 256 -13.77 5.60 -2.59
N SER A 257 -14.01 5.45 -3.90
CA SER A 257 -14.04 6.54 -4.89
C SER A 257 -12.82 7.46 -4.78
N GLN A 258 -11.65 6.86 -4.55
CA GLN A 258 -10.38 7.55 -4.38
C GLN A 258 -9.33 7.00 -5.33
N THR A 259 -8.44 7.88 -5.79
CA THR A 259 -7.35 7.50 -6.67
C THR A 259 -6.32 6.64 -5.94
N ILE A 260 -5.98 5.51 -6.55
CA ILE A 260 -4.91 4.65 -6.11
C ILE A 260 -3.67 4.81 -6.99
N HIS A 261 -2.51 4.54 -6.40
CA HIS A 261 -1.24 4.49 -7.10
C HIS A 261 -0.51 3.21 -6.70
N SER A 262 -0.02 2.47 -7.69
CA SER A 262 0.90 1.36 -7.50
C SER A 262 2.12 1.54 -8.38
N ARG A 263 3.29 1.22 -7.85
CA ARG A 263 4.58 1.36 -8.56
C ARG A 263 5.38 0.08 -8.42
N TYR A 264 6.07 -0.28 -9.49
CA TYR A 264 6.96 -1.43 -9.53
C TYR A 264 8.13 -1.12 -10.44
N ALA A 265 9.26 -1.79 -10.21
CA ALA A 265 10.39 -1.69 -11.10
C ALA A 265 11.01 -3.06 -11.38
N TYR A 266 11.42 -3.26 -12.63
CA TYR A 266 12.22 -4.39 -13.05
C TYR A 266 13.64 -3.94 -13.39
N THR A 267 14.60 -4.81 -13.10
CA THR A 267 15.97 -4.67 -13.60
C THR A 267 16.17 -5.60 -14.79
N THR A 268 17.27 -5.43 -15.53
CA THR A 268 17.65 -6.33 -16.63
C THR A 268 17.68 -7.81 -16.23
N ASN A 269 18.10 -8.12 -14.99
CA ASN A 269 18.08 -9.47 -14.42
C ASN A 269 16.68 -10.10 -14.29
N ASP A 270 15.64 -9.29 -14.37
CA ASP A 270 14.25 -9.73 -14.27
C ASP A 270 13.63 -9.98 -15.66
N PHE A 271 14.39 -9.76 -16.74
CA PHE A 271 13.94 -9.97 -18.11
C PHE A 271 14.23 -11.41 -18.54
N LEU A 272 13.19 -12.13 -18.94
CA LEU A 272 13.29 -13.46 -19.49
C LEU A 272 13.09 -13.42 -21.00
N TRP A 273 14.19 -13.57 -21.73
CA TRP A 273 14.23 -13.62 -23.19
C TRP A 273 13.73 -14.97 -23.70
N ASN A 274 12.97 -14.96 -24.80
CA ASN A 274 12.37 -16.14 -25.42
C ASN A 274 11.51 -16.96 -24.43
N HIS A 275 10.77 -16.27 -23.57
CA HIS A 275 9.83 -16.88 -22.62
C HIS A 275 8.44 -16.31 -22.83
N ARG A 276 7.42 -17.10 -22.49
CA ARG A 276 6.04 -16.63 -22.36
C ARG A 276 5.51 -16.92 -20.97
N PHE A 277 4.54 -16.14 -20.52
CA PHE A 277 3.86 -16.46 -19.27
C PHE A 277 2.95 -17.68 -19.42
N VAL A 278 2.90 -18.53 -18.38
CA VAL A 278 1.93 -19.63 -18.29
C VAL A 278 0.51 -19.06 -18.27
N ASP A 279 -0.43 -19.69 -18.98
CA ASP A 279 -1.82 -19.23 -18.97
C ASP A 279 -2.44 -19.37 -17.57
N ILE A 280 -3.11 -18.31 -17.14
CA ILE A 280 -3.79 -18.22 -15.85
C ILE A 280 -5.30 -18.35 -15.99
N PHE A 281 -5.83 -18.20 -17.20
CA PHE A 281 -7.24 -18.35 -17.48
C PHE A 281 -7.54 -19.79 -17.88
N SER A 282 -8.58 -20.35 -17.30
CA SER A 282 -9.04 -21.65 -17.71
C SER A 282 -10.54 -21.78 -17.51
N LYS A 283 -11.15 -22.64 -18.32
CA LYS A 283 -12.60 -22.84 -18.34
C LYS A 283 -12.93 -24.17 -17.71
N ASN A 284 -13.82 -24.17 -16.72
CA ASN A 284 -14.32 -25.41 -16.15
C ASN A 284 -15.32 -26.02 -17.15
N GLN A 285 -14.98 -27.16 -17.72
CA GLN A 285 -15.80 -27.81 -18.74
C GLN A 285 -17.17 -28.29 -18.22
N ALA A 286 -17.32 -28.52 -16.91
CA ALA A 286 -18.57 -29.00 -16.32
C ALA A 286 -19.54 -27.86 -15.96
N THR A 287 -19.03 -26.70 -15.54
CA THR A 287 -19.85 -25.57 -15.08
C THR A 287 -19.90 -24.41 -16.07
N ASP A 288 -19.13 -24.48 -17.16
CA ASP A 288 -18.89 -23.41 -18.14
C ASP A 288 -18.33 -22.10 -17.56
N GLN A 289 -17.85 -22.13 -16.31
CA GLN A 289 -17.33 -20.97 -15.61
C GLN A 289 -15.82 -20.78 -15.89
N TRP A 290 -15.42 -19.52 -16.06
CA TRP A 290 -14.02 -19.13 -16.13
C TRP A 290 -13.44 -19.00 -14.72
N TYR A 291 -12.25 -19.54 -14.54
CA TYR A 291 -11.46 -19.37 -13.33
C TYR A 291 -10.09 -18.80 -13.68
N ILE A 292 -9.52 -18.09 -12.71
CA ILE A 292 -8.18 -17.54 -12.79
C ILE A 292 -7.34 -18.16 -11.69
N ASP A 293 -6.30 -18.88 -12.08
CA ASP A 293 -5.33 -19.41 -11.14
C ASP A 293 -4.19 -18.39 -10.95
N LEU A 294 -4.23 -17.68 -9.82
CA LEU A 294 -3.16 -16.76 -9.45
C LEU A 294 -1.93 -17.48 -8.86
N GLY A 295 -1.96 -18.80 -8.65
CA GLY A 295 -0.82 -19.59 -8.22
C GLY A 295 0.31 -19.55 -9.24
N CYS A 296 -0.02 -19.68 -10.52
CA CYS A 296 0.93 -19.61 -11.63
C CYS A 296 1.14 -18.18 -12.15
N PHE A 297 0.69 -17.14 -11.43
CA PHE A 297 0.70 -15.76 -11.92
C PHE A 297 2.09 -15.24 -12.29
N HIS A 298 3.11 -15.68 -11.55
CA HIS A 298 4.50 -15.31 -11.75
C HIS A 298 5.25 -16.25 -12.71
N GLU A 299 4.66 -17.39 -13.07
CA GLU A 299 5.34 -18.44 -13.82
C GLU A 299 5.47 -18.09 -15.32
N ALA A 300 6.68 -18.32 -15.83
CA ALA A 300 7.01 -18.20 -17.23
C ALA A 300 7.69 -19.49 -17.70
N GLU A 301 7.40 -19.89 -18.93
CA GLU A 301 7.99 -21.05 -19.59
C GLU A 301 8.80 -20.60 -20.81
N PRO A 302 9.94 -21.25 -21.10
CA PRO A 302 10.71 -20.97 -22.30
C PRO A 302 9.91 -21.38 -23.54
N LEU A 303 10.04 -20.60 -24.60
CA LEU A 303 9.58 -21.02 -25.93
C LEU A 303 10.58 -22.06 -26.45
N THR A 304 10.10 -23.27 -26.71
CA THR A 304 10.86 -24.27 -27.46
C THR A 304 10.79 -23.92 -28.93
N ASP A 305 11.96 -23.70 -29.53
CA ASP A 305 12.13 -23.55 -30.98
C ASP A 305 11.60 -24.76 -31.77
#